data_AF-A0A0M3I1J7-F1
#
_entry.id   AF-A0A0M3I1J7-F1
#
_cell.length_a   1.000
_cell.length_b   1.000
_cell.length_c   1.000
_cell.angle_alpha   90.00
_cell.angle_beta   90.00
_cell.angle_gamma   90.00
#
_symmetry.space_group_name_H-M   'P 1'
#
loop_
_entity.id
_entity.type
_entity.pdbx_description
1 polymer ?
#
loop_
_entity_poly.entity_id
_entity_poly.type
_entity_poly.pdbx_seq_one_letter_code
_entity_poly.pdbx_strand_id
1 'polypeptide(L)'
;MPRKDRSCSWSGRPLWMEVAEATRVKVPHTFQVHSYKRPTVCQICKKLLKGLIRQGMQCRDCKYNCHKKCAEQVAKDCPGSSFIPQSFFLGAGEDDSPHLFLLKYSQLCMNYQPLFPAETSF
;
A
#
# COMPACT_ATOMS: atom_id res chain seq x y z
N MET A 1 -15.78 9.10 46.92
CA MET A 1 -15.94 8.83 45.46
C MET A 1 -15.52 10.10 44.72
N PRO A 2 -14.79 10.02 43.59
CA PRO A 2 -15.08 9.11 42.48
C PRO A 2 -13.93 8.16 42.13
N ARG A 3 -14.31 6.99 41.61
CA ARG A 3 -13.39 6.15 40.82
C ARG A 3 -12.91 7.04 39.68
N LYS A 4 -11.62 7.37 39.65
CA LYS A 4 -11.07 8.06 38.48
C LYS A 4 -11.16 7.06 37.35
N ASP A 5 -12.01 7.39 36.39
CA ASP A 5 -12.40 6.53 35.30
C ASP A 5 -11.18 5.85 34.71
N ARG A 6 -11.29 4.52 34.71
CA ARG A 6 -10.39 3.60 34.06
C ARG A 6 -10.36 4.02 32.60
N SER A 7 -9.35 4.78 32.20
CA SER A 7 -8.99 4.94 30.80
C SER A 7 -8.53 3.58 30.31
N CYS A 8 -9.48 2.77 29.84
CA CYS A 8 -9.25 1.56 29.06
C CYS A 8 -8.68 1.95 27.69
N SER A 9 -7.49 2.53 27.64
CA SER A 9 -6.65 2.44 26.45
C SER A 9 -5.68 1.30 26.67
N TRP A 10 -6.17 0.07 26.50
CA TRP A 10 -5.33 -1.14 26.50
C TRP A 10 -4.43 -1.22 25.24
N SER A 11 -4.49 -0.23 24.35
CA SER A 11 -3.78 -0.22 23.08
C SER A 11 -2.40 0.44 23.14
N GLY A 12 -2.01 1.08 24.26
CA GLY A 12 -0.72 1.77 24.37
C GLY A 12 -0.54 2.91 23.36
N ARG A 13 -1.60 3.31 22.65
CA ARG A 13 -1.59 4.44 21.73
C ARG A 13 -1.92 5.71 22.50
N PRO A 14 -1.10 6.77 22.39
CA PRO A 14 -1.37 8.01 23.09
C PRO A 14 -2.59 8.73 22.49
N LEU A 15 -3.38 9.42 23.32
CA LEU A 15 -4.64 10.11 22.97
C LEU A 15 -4.53 10.99 21.71
N TRP A 16 -3.39 11.66 21.52
CA TRP A 16 -3.16 12.53 20.37
C TRP A 16 -3.23 11.77 19.03
N MET A 17 -2.89 10.48 19.00
CA MET A 17 -3.04 9.64 17.81
C MET A 17 -4.50 9.31 17.53
N GLU A 18 -5.31 9.04 18.55
CA GLU A 18 -6.75 8.76 18.38
C GLU A 18 -7.48 10.00 17.86
N VAL A 19 -7.15 11.18 18.38
CA VAL A 19 -7.68 12.46 17.88
C VAL A 19 -7.21 12.72 16.45
N ALA A 20 -5.94 12.48 16.13
CA ALA A 20 -5.42 12.63 14.77
C ALA A 20 -6.12 11.69 13.76
N GLU A 21 -6.40 10.45 14.15
CA GLU A 21 -7.16 9.49 13.33
C GLU A 21 -8.63 9.92 13.17
N ALA A 22 -9.29 10.37 14.24
CA ALA A 22 -10.68 10.80 14.22
C ALA A 22 -10.90 12.09 13.41
N THR A 23 -9.91 12.98 13.38
CA THR A 23 -9.94 14.24 12.63
C THR A 23 -9.42 14.12 11.21
N ARG A 24 -8.95 12.93 10.79
CA ARG A 24 -8.42 12.73 9.44
C ARG A 24 -9.49 12.97 8.40
N VAL A 25 -9.23 13.91 7.49
CA VAL A 25 -10.09 14.18 6.33
C VAL A 25 -10.14 12.95 5.43
N LYS A 26 -11.35 12.44 5.20
CA LYS A 26 -11.63 11.32 4.32
C LYS A 26 -11.77 11.80 2.89
N VAL A 27 -10.84 11.38 2.02
CA VAL A 27 -10.79 11.80 0.61
C VAL A 27 -11.34 10.66 -0.28
N PRO A 28 -12.33 10.92 -1.15
CA PRO A 28 -12.85 9.89 -2.04
C PRO A 28 -11.81 9.43 -3.08
N HIS A 29 -11.92 8.19 -3.54
CA HIS A 29 -11.07 7.66 -4.59
C HIS A 29 -11.39 8.27 -5.96
N THR A 30 -10.36 8.72 -6.67
CA THR A 30 -10.47 9.14 -8.08
C THR A 30 -10.36 7.94 -9.01
N PHE A 31 -11.48 7.28 -9.31
CA PHE A 31 -11.50 6.10 -10.19
C PHE A 31 -11.45 6.44 -11.68
N GLN A 32 -10.65 5.69 -12.43
CA GLN A 32 -10.57 5.76 -13.89
C GLN A 32 -10.65 4.35 -14.50
N VAL A 33 -11.21 4.25 -15.70
CA VAL A 33 -11.26 2.97 -16.43
C VAL A 33 -9.84 2.57 -16.82
N HIS A 34 -9.44 1.34 -16.50
CA HIS A 34 -8.09 0.84 -16.76
C HIS A 34 -8.12 -0.52 -17.46
N SER A 35 -7.19 -0.70 -18.40
CA SER A 35 -6.96 -1.97 -19.08
C SER A 35 -5.77 -2.68 -18.46
N TYR A 36 -6.00 -3.84 -17.85
CA TYR A 36 -4.97 -4.61 -17.16
C TYR A 36 -4.31 -5.60 -18.12
N LYS A 37 -2.97 -5.65 -18.10
CA LYS A 37 -2.17 -6.63 -18.85
C LYS A 37 -2.11 -8.01 -18.15
N ARG A 38 -2.34 -8.03 -16.84
CA ARG A 38 -2.30 -9.24 -16.00
C ARG A 38 -3.68 -9.52 -15.41
N PRO A 39 -4.01 -10.78 -15.08
CA PRO A 39 -5.24 -11.09 -14.35
C PRO A 39 -5.26 -10.37 -13.00
N THR A 40 -6.19 -9.44 -12.85
CA THR A 40 -6.33 -8.62 -11.63
C THR A 40 -7.62 -8.97 -10.91
N VAL A 41 -7.58 -9.01 -9.57
CA VAL A 41 -8.74 -9.29 -8.72
C VAL A 41 -9.32 -7.98 -8.18
N CYS A 42 -10.64 -7.88 -8.17
CA CYS A 42 -11.36 -6.77 -7.54
C CYS A 42 -11.20 -6.83 -6.02
N GLN A 43 -10.77 -5.73 -5.41
CA GLN A 43 -10.51 -5.69 -3.97
C GLN A 43 -11.79 -5.66 -3.11
N ILE A 44 -12.95 -5.34 -3.70
CA ILE A 44 -14.26 -5.39 -3.02
C ILE A 44 -14.84 -6.80 -3.02
N CYS A 45 -15.18 -7.33 -4.19
CA CYS A 45 -15.87 -8.63 -4.27
C CYS A 45 -14.94 -9.84 -4.37
N LYS A 46 -13.62 -9.61 -4.39
CA LYS A 46 -12.57 -10.64 -4.49
C LYS A 46 -12.67 -11.56 -5.71
N LYS A 47 -13.33 -11.10 -6.79
CA LYS A 47 -13.45 -11.81 -8.07
C LYS A 47 -12.58 -11.17 -9.15
N LEU A 48 -12.16 -11.96 -10.14
CA LEU A 48 -11.35 -11.48 -11.27
C LEU A 48 -12.07 -10.39 -12.08
N LEU A 49 -11.29 -9.39 -12.53
CA LEU A 49 -11.70 -8.40 -13.54
C LEU A 49 -11.67 -9.10 -14.91
N LYS A 50 -12.85 -9.44 -15.43
CA LYS A 50 -12.98 -10.20 -16.69
C LYS A 50 -12.96 -9.27 -17.90
N GLY A 51 -12.43 -9.76 -19.03
CA GLY A 51 -12.41 -9.07 -20.32
C GLY A 51 -11.01 -8.86 -20.89
N LEU A 52 -10.92 -8.55 -22.18
CA LEU A 52 -9.64 -8.30 -22.87
C LEU A 52 -9.10 -6.89 -22.62
N ILE A 53 -9.98 -5.90 -22.51
CA ILE A 53 -9.65 -4.49 -22.26
C ILE A 53 -10.69 -3.85 -21.33
N ARG A 54 -10.32 -2.73 -20.68
CA ARG A 54 -11.23 -1.93 -19.83
C ARG A 54 -11.96 -2.78 -18.78
N GLN A 55 -11.26 -3.76 -18.19
CA GLN A 55 -11.84 -4.79 -17.33
C GLN A 55 -12.35 -4.25 -15.99
N GLY A 56 -11.85 -3.08 -15.56
CA GLY A 56 -12.25 -2.47 -14.32
C GLY A 56 -11.82 -1.02 -14.17
N MET A 57 -11.93 -0.55 -12.93
CA MET A 57 -11.57 0.79 -12.50
C MET A 57 -10.31 0.72 -11.63
N GLN A 58 -9.42 1.68 -11.78
CA GLN A 58 -8.25 1.88 -10.92
C GLN A 58 -8.30 3.29 -10.32
N CYS A 59 -8.03 3.42 -9.02
CA CYS A 59 -7.82 4.72 -8.41
C CYS A 59 -6.47 5.31 -8.85
N ARG A 60 -6.47 6.56 -9.33
CA ARG A 60 -5.24 7.24 -9.78
C ARG A 60 -4.20 7.38 -8.67
N ASP A 61 -4.65 7.60 -7.45
CA ASP A 61 -3.79 8.05 -6.35
C ASP A 61 -3.22 6.89 -5.52
N CYS A 62 -4.02 5.85 -5.26
CA CYS A 62 -3.62 4.71 -4.42
C CYS A 62 -3.60 3.36 -5.14
N LYS A 63 -3.86 3.35 -6.46
CA LYS A 63 -3.87 2.13 -7.30
C LYS A 63 -4.86 1.03 -6.85
N TYR A 64 -5.91 1.41 -6.11
CA TYR A 64 -7.00 0.52 -5.73
C TYR A 64 -7.76 0.02 -6.97
N ASN A 65 -7.91 -1.30 -7.13
CA ASN A 65 -8.51 -1.92 -8.32
C ASN A 65 -9.88 -2.55 -7.99
N CYS A 66 -10.93 -2.20 -8.74
CA CYS A 66 -12.27 -2.75 -8.56
C CYS A 66 -13.06 -2.86 -9.87
N HIS A 67 -14.17 -3.61 -9.86
CA HIS A 67 -15.13 -3.58 -10.98
C HIS A 67 -15.84 -2.23 -11.04
N LYS A 68 -16.39 -1.88 -12.21
CA LYS A 68 -17.24 -0.69 -12.38
C LYS A 68 -18.42 -0.67 -11.37
N LYS A 69 -19.13 -1.78 -11.24
CA LYS A 69 -20.23 -1.94 -10.26
C LYS A 69 -19.78 -1.91 -8.79
N CYS A 70 -18.53 -2.28 -8.51
CA CYS A 70 -18.00 -2.29 -7.15
C CYS A 70 -17.52 -0.91 -6.72
N ALA A 71 -17.26 0.01 -7.65
CA ALA A 71 -16.73 1.34 -7.36
C ALA A 71 -17.65 2.15 -6.44
N GLU A 72 -18.96 1.99 -6.58
CA GLU A 72 -19.97 2.66 -5.75
C GLU A 72 -20.00 2.14 -4.30
N GLN A 73 -19.51 0.92 -4.07
CA GLN A 73 -19.48 0.28 -2.75
C GLN A 73 -18.17 0.56 -1.98
N VAL A 74 -17.19 1.22 -2.62
CA VAL A 74 -15.89 1.50 -1.99
C VAL A 74 -16.04 2.65 -0.99
N ALA A 75 -15.44 2.48 0.20
CA ALA A 75 -15.35 3.55 1.19
C ALA A 75 -14.58 4.76 0.62
N LYS A 76 -15.01 5.98 0.96
CA LYS A 76 -14.38 7.24 0.49
C LYS A 76 -13.13 7.61 1.30
N ASP A 77 -12.32 6.61 1.64
CA ASP A 77 -11.17 6.73 2.53
C ASP A 77 -9.89 6.42 1.75
N CYS A 78 -9.61 7.21 0.71
CA CYS A 78 -8.41 7.06 -0.10
C CYS A 78 -7.17 7.46 0.72
N PRO A 79 -6.16 6.58 0.85
CA PRO A 79 -4.91 6.91 1.54
C PRO A 79 -4.04 7.94 0.78
N GLY A 80 -4.43 8.28 -0.45
CA GLY A 80 -3.65 9.13 -1.35
C GLY A 80 -2.37 8.45 -1.83
N SER A 81 -1.54 9.22 -2.54
CA SER A 81 -0.20 8.82 -2.98
C SER A 81 0.79 8.88 -1.81
N SER A 82 0.53 8.17 -0.71
CA SER A 82 1.54 7.87 0.30
C SER A 82 2.38 6.67 -0.15
N PHE A 83 2.84 6.70 -1.40
CA PHE A 83 3.80 5.73 -1.91
C PHE A 83 5.19 6.10 -1.39
N ILE A 84 5.56 5.56 -0.23
CA ILE A 84 6.84 4.83 -0.19
C ILE A 84 6.66 3.74 -1.25
N PRO A 85 7.44 3.73 -2.34
CA PRO A 85 7.20 2.81 -3.42
C PRO A 85 7.23 1.38 -2.86
N GLN A 86 6.11 0.68 -2.99
CA GLN A 86 5.92 -0.73 -2.65
C GLN A 86 6.80 -1.67 -3.50
N SER A 87 7.82 -1.11 -4.17
CA SER A 87 8.97 -1.79 -4.78
C SER A 87 9.77 -2.67 -3.82
N PHE A 88 9.52 -2.60 -2.50
CA PHE A 88 10.06 -3.58 -1.55
C PHE A 88 9.17 -4.81 -1.31
N PHE A 89 7.90 -4.86 -1.76
CA PHE A 89 7.08 -6.06 -1.49
C PHE A 89 6.16 -6.61 -2.59
N LEU A 90 5.70 -5.90 -3.63
CA LEU A 90 4.99 -6.57 -4.74
C LEU A 90 5.18 -5.84 -6.08
N GLY A 91 5.89 -6.50 -6.99
CA GLY A 91 6.17 -6.01 -8.34
C GLY A 91 4.92 -5.75 -9.17
N ALA A 92 4.68 -4.48 -9.46
CA ALA A 92 3.88 -4.02 -10.59
C ALA A 92 4.83 -3.26 -11.53
N GLY A 93 5.44 -3.99 -12.47
CA GLY A 93 6.33 -3.42 -13.47
C GLY A 93 5.58 -2.49 -14.42
N GLU A 94 5.88 -1.20 -14.29
CA GLU A 94 5.99 -0.30 -15.43
C GLU A 94 7.39 -0.53 -16.02
N ASP A 95 7.42 -1.12 -17.22
CA ASP A 95 8.59 -1.31 -18.11
C ASP A 95 9.87 -1.92 -17.50
N ASP A 96 10.08 -3.24 -17.64
CA ASP A 96 11.37 -3.87 -17.31
C ASP A 96 11.72 -5.00 -18.28
N SER A 97 12.69 -4.70 -19.15
CA SER A 97 13.39 -5.64 -20.01
C SER A 97 14.32 -6.56 -19.16
N PRO A 98 14.26 -7.90 -19.31
CA PRO A 98 14.83 -8.85 -18.35
C PRO A 98 16.38 -8.93 -18.32
N HIS A 99 17.08 -8.20 -19.20
CA HIS A 99 18.53 -8.28 -19.30
C HIS A 99 19.28 -7.40 -18.28
N LEU A 100 18.65 -6.34 -17.76
CA LEU A 100 19.32 -5.39 -16.86
C LEU A 100 19.32 -5.86 -15.39
N PHE A 101 18.50 -6.85 -15.05
CA PHE A 101 18.33 -7.34 -13.67
C PHE A 101 19.52 -8.19 -13.18
N LEU A 102 20.08 -9.04 -14.03
CA LEU A 102 21.22 -9.90 -13.67
C LEU A 102 22.51 -9.09 -13.49
N LEU A 103 22.72 -8.07 -14.31
CA LEU A 103 23.90 -7.21 -14.24
C LEU A 103 23.89 -6.31 -12.98
N LYS A 104 22.71 -5.91 -12.50
CA LYS A 104 22.59 -5.15 -11.24
C LYS A 104 22.81 -6.04 -10.01
N TYR A 105 22.36 -7.29 -10.06
CA TYR A 105 22.54 -8.25 -8.96
C TYR A 105 24.03 -8.61 -8.75
N SER A 106 24.80 -8.79 -9.83
CA SER A 106 26.24 -9.06 -9.72
C SER A 106 27.06 -7.85 -9.26
N GLN A 107 26.62 -6.63 -9.58
CA GLN A 107 27.33 -5.42 -9.12
C GLN A 107 27.10 -5.14 -7.62
N LEU A 108 25.95 -5.54 -7.08
CA LEU A 108 25.58 -5.34 -5.67
C LEU A 108 26.31 -6.29 -4.72
N CYS A 109 26.57 -7.54 -5.10
CA CYS A 109 27.29 -8.50 -4.24
C CYS A 109 28.77 -8.14 -4.05
N MET A 110 29.35 -7.35 -4.96
CA MET A 110 30.75 -6.90 -4.87
C MET A 110 30.95 -5.67 -3.96
N ASN A 111 29.88 -4.99 -3.52
CA ASN A 111 29.98 -3.70 -2.80
C ASN A 111 29.49 -3.72 -1.34
N TYR A 112 29.01 -4.85 -0.82
CA TYR A 112 28.61 -4.97 0.59
C TYR A 112 29.69 -5.69 1.41
N GLN A 113 30.70 -4.94 1.86
CA GLN A 113 31.50 -5.31 3.03
C GLN A 113 30.69 -4.98 4.30
N PRO A 114 30.50 -5.92 5.24
CA PRO A 114 29.74 -5.65 6.46
C PRO A 114 30.59 -4.86 7.48
N LEU A 115 30.18 -3.62 7.78
CA LEU A 115 30.66 -2.86 8.94
C LEU A 115 29.77 -3.20 10.15
N PHE A 116 30.18 -4.17 10.98
CA PHE A 116 29.65 -4.33 12.34
C PHE A 116 30.50 -3.50 13.31
N PRO A 117 29.92 -2.65 14.18
CA PRO A 117 30.66 -2.12 15.32
C PRO A 117 30.78 -3.20 16.41
N ALA A 118 31.99 -3.33 16.95
CA ALA A 118 32.34 -4.27 18.01
C ALA A 118 31.62 -3.95 19.32
N GLU A 119 31.09 -4.99 19.97
CA GLU A 119 30.64 -4.93 21.35
C GLU A 119 31.85 -4.63 22.26
N THR A 120 31.75 -3.62 23.12
CA THR A 120 32.72 -3.36 24.18
C THR A 120 32.07 -3.62 25.53
N SER A 121 32.70 -4.54 26.22
CA SER A 121 32.53 -4.94 27.61
C SER A 121 32.54 -3.76 28.60
N PHE A 122 31.68 -3.86 29.62
CA PHE A 122 32.08 -3.62 31.01
C PHE A 122 31.33 -4.59 31.93
#